data_AF-A0A4Q4TDE4-F1
#
_entry.id   AF-A0A4Q4TDE4-F1
#
_cell.length_a   1.000
_cell.length_b   1.000
_cell.length_c   1.000
_cell.angle_alpha   90.00
_cell.angle_beta   90.00
_cell.angle_gamma   90.00
#
_symmetry.space_group_name_H-M   'P 1'
#
loop_
_entity.id
_entity.type
_entity.pdbx_description
1 polymer ?
#
loop_
_entity_poly.entity_id
_entity_poly.type
_entity_poly.pdbx_seq_one_letter_code
_entity_poly.pdbx_strand_id
1 'polypeptide(L)'
;MINEDDDNPSWPSFLIDLDLAIKEQRESASGAKGKTGTRAFMAIGALLGEQHSFMHDLESFFWVLFWICIHCNGPNKSLVVPRFEKWNYVDTEELASDKKGMITDEGDFLKIMEKYFTSYFQTLSPWVNRLRRKVFPSGERWKKPSPELYYSMKEILREARKDPKVLADR
;
A
#
# COMPACT_ATOMS: atom_id res chain seq x y z
N MET A 1 -6.15 12.52 -10.18
CA MET A 1 -6.86 13.00 -11.38
C MET A 1 -6.96 11.82 -12.32
N ILE A 2 -8.17 11.33 -12.60
CA ILE A 2 -8.39 10.18 -13.49
C ILE A 2 -8.29 10.68 -14.93
N ASN A 3 -7.66 9.92 -15.82
CA ASN A 3 -7.70 10.22 -17.24
C ASN A 3 -9.08 9.78 -17.75
N GLU A 4 -9.94 10.74 -18.09
CA GLU A 4 -11.30 10.50 -18.59
C GLU A 4 -11.34 10.40 -20.13
N ASP A 5 -10.18 10.32 -20.78
CA ASP A 5 -10.06 10.25 -22.23
C ASP A 5 -10.07 8.80 -22.72
N ASP A 6 -11.23 8.34 -23.19
CA ASP A 6 -11.49 6.96 -23.66
C ASP A 6 -10.61 6.56 -24.87
N ASP A 7 -10.06 7.53 -25.60
CA ASP A 7 -9.23 7.31 -26.79
C ASP A 7 -7.72 7.22 -26.50
N ASN A 8 -7.29 7.42 -25.25
CA ASN A 8 -5.89 7.27 -24.83
C ASN A 8 -5.72 6.14 -23.80
N PRO A 9 -5.50 4.88 -24.24
CA PRO A 9 -5.43 3.70 -23.36
C PRO A 9 -4.17 3.67 -22.47
N SER A 10 -3.28 4.66 -22.60
CA SER A 10 -1.93 4.57 -22.06
C SER A 10 -1.91 4.60 -20.52
N TRP A 11 -2.81 5.35 -19.86
CA TRP A 11 -2.80 5.51 -18.39
C TRP A 11 -4.20 5.81 -17.82
N PRO A 12 -5.04 4.81 -17.52
CA PRO A 12 -6.39 5.03 -16.94
C PRO A 12 -6.33 5.61 -15.51
N SER A 13 -5.24 5.34 -14.80
CA SER A 13 -4.95 5.91 -13.49
C SER A 13 -3.43 5.97 -13.29
N PHE A 14 -2.98 6.95 -12.53
CA PHE A 14 -1.58 7.09 -12.16
C PHE A 14 -1.47 7.40 -10.66
N LEU A 15 -0.45 6.83 -10.02
CA LEU A 15 -0.10 7.16 -8.64
C LEU A 15 0.43 8.59 -8.60
N ILE A 16 -0.27 9.46 -7.88
CA ILE A 16 0.18 10.80 -7.56
C ILE A 16 0.87 10.81 -6.20
N ASP A 17 1.75 11.78 -5.99
CA ASP A 17 2.47 12.05 -4.73
C ASP A 17 3.47 10.97 -4.28
N LEU A 18 3.71 9.92 -5.07
CA LEU A 18 4.77 8.93 -4.78
C LEU A 18 6.19 9.54 -4.90
N ASP A 19 6.32 10.54 -5.77
CA ASP A 19 7.49 11.40 -5.91
C ASP A 19 7.62 12.40 -4.75
N LEU A 20 6.51 12.82 -4.14
CA LEU A 20 6.50 13.62 -2.91
C LEU A 20 6.75 12.78 -1.64
N ALA A 21 6.66 11.45 -1.71
CA ALA A 21 7.02 10.51 -0.63
C ALA A 21 8.55 10.39 -0.41
N ILE A 22 9.31 11.42 -0.77
CA ILE A 22 10.72 11.60 -0.46
C ILE A 22 10.85 12.53 0.75
N LYS A 23 11.96 12.39 1.48
CA LYS A 23 12.26 13.28 2.62
C LYS A 23 12.50 14.71 2.12
N GLU A 24 11.49 15.57 2.15
CA GLU A 24 11.65 17.02 2.03
C GLU A 24 11.91 17.67 3.40
N GLN A 25 12.72 18.75 3.44
CA GLN A 25 12.76 19.65 4.59
C GLN A 25 11.46 20.47 4.62
N ARG A 26 10.38 19.89 5.13
CA ARG A 26 9.16 20.65 5.43
C ARG A 26 9.23 21.19 6.86
N GLU A 27 9.16 22.50 7.01
CA GLU A 27 9.17 23.17 8.32
C GLU A 27 7.87 22.92 9.12
N SER A 28 6.76 22.57 8.45
CA SER A 28 5.50 22.18 9.11
C SER A 28 4.50 21.52 8.16
N ALA A 29 3.58 20.71 8.71
CA ALA A 29 2.42 20.19 7.98
C ALA A 29 1.39 21.31 7.76
N SER A 30 0.76 21.38 6.58
CA SER A 30 -0.35 22.30 6.36
C SER A 30 -1.47 21.99 7.37
N GLY A 31 -1.86 22.98 8.18
CA GLY A 31 -2.74 22.85 9.36
C GLY A 31 -4.19 22.43 9.11
N ALA A 32 -4.44 21.46 8.22
CA ALA A 32 -5.73 20.82 8.06
C ALA A 32 -6.04 20.00 9.33
N LYS A 33 -7.00 20.49 10.14
CA LYS A 33 -7.45 19.87 11.40
C LYS A 33 -8.25 18.56 11.22
N GLY A 34 -8.21 17.93 10.04
CA GLY A 34 -8.92 16.70 9.73
C GLY A 34 -7.97 15.66 9.13
N LYS A 35 -8.06 14.41 9.60
CA LYS A 35 -7.46 13.24 8.94
C LYS A 35 -8.05 13.15 7.52
N THR A 36 -7.33 13.68 6.54
CA THR A 36 -7.74 13.72 5.12
C THR A 36 -7.03 12.59 4.39
N GLY A 37 -7.78 11.78 3.64
CA GLY A 37 -7.29 10.61 2.92
C GLY A 37 -8.28 9.44 2.95
N THR A 38 -8.19 8.54 1.98
CA THR A 38 -8.98 7.29 1.97
C THR A 38 -8.55 6.42 3.15
N ARG A 39 -9.45 6.15 4.11
CA ARG A 39 -9.12 5.49 5.38
C ARG A 39 -8.35 4.18 5.20
N ALA A 40 -8.78 3.35 4.25
CA ALA A 40 -8.12 2.07 3.94
C ALA A 40 -6.63 2.21 3.63
N PHE A 41 -6.19 3.35 3.10
CA PHE A 41 -4.80 3.58 2.70
C PHE A 41 -3.98 4.34 3.74
N MET A 42 -4.60 4.88 4.79
CA MET A 42 -3.85 5.60 5.83
C MET A 42 -2.87 4.67 6.57
N ALA A 43 -1.65 5.16 6.79
CA ALA A 43 -0.64 4.47 7.58
C ALA A 43 -1.08 4.24 9.05
N ILE A 44 -0.60 3.16 9.69
CA ILE A 44 -0.92 2.82 11.08
C ILE A 44 -0.54 3.97 12.01
N GLY A 45 0.63 4.60 11.84
CA GLY A 45 1.05 5.75 12.64
C GLY A 45 0.09 6.94 12.50
N ALA A 46 -0.29 7.28 11.27
CA ALA A 46 -1.25 8.37 10.99
C ALA A 46 -2.65 8.09 11.58
N LEU A 47 -3.11 6.83 11.56
CA LEU A 47 -4.35 6.42 12.21
C LEU A 47 -4.30 6.64 13.72
N LEU A 48 -3.14 6.40 14.34
CA LEU A 48 -2.86 6.62 15.77
C LEU A 48 -2.56 8.07 16.14
N GLY A 49 -2.59 9.00 15.18
CA GLY A 49 -2.35 10.43 15.42
C GLY A 49 -0.88 10.84 15.43
N GLU A 50 0.02 10.01 14.91
CA GLU A 50 1.43 10.41 14.69
C GLU A 50 1.49 11.49 13.60
N GLN A 51 2.47 12.41 13.73
CA GLN A 51 2.68 13.47 12.73
C GLN A 51 3.03 12.86 11.37
N HIS A 52 2.50 13.45 10.29
CA HIS A 52 2.70 12.96 8.93
C HIS A 52 4.19 12.90 8.58
N SER A 53 4.61 11.86 7.87
CA SER A 53 6.00 11.67 7.43
C SER A 53 6.05 10.92 6.11
N PHE A 54 7.16 11.03 5.37
CA PHE A 54 7.34 10.30 4.11
C PHE A 54 7.22 8.78 4.28
N MET A 55 7.51 8.24 5.48
CA MET A 55 7.33 6.82 5.76
C MET A 55 5.85 6.42 5.80
N HIS A 56 4.96 7.34 6.21
CA HIS A 56 3.51 7.12 6.13
C HIS A 56 3.05 7.10 4.67
N ASP A 57 3.62 7.91 3.79
CA ASP A 57 3.31 7.86 2.36
C ASP A 57 3.73 6.53 1.75
N LEU A 58 4.91 6.01 2.14
CA LEU A 58 5.40 4.70 1.71
C LEU A 58 4.58 3.53 2.27
N GLU A 59 4.15 3.60 3.51
CA GLU A 59 3.21 2.63 4.08
C GLU A 59 1.85 2.70 3.36
N SER A 60 1.38 3.90 3.03
CA SER A 60 0.13 4.09 2.29
C SER A 60 0.22 3.50 0.88
N PHE A 61 1.34 3.66 0.19
CA PHE A 61 1.60 2.99 -1.09
C PHE A 61 1.54 1.47 -0.96
N PHE A 62 2.12 0.89 0.11
CA PHE A 62 2.00 -0.55 0.36
C PHE A 62 0.54 -0.98 0.51
N TRP A 63 -0.27 -0.23 1.27
CA TRP A 63 -1.69 -0.54 1.45
C TRP A 63 -2.49 -0.42 0.15
N VAL A 64 -2.17 0.56 -0.71
CA VAL A 64 -2.78 0.66 -2.05
C VAL A 64 -2.43 -0.54 -2.91
N LEU A 65 -1.15 -0.96 -2.97
CA LEU A 65 -0.75 -2.13 -3.73
C LEU A 65 -1.45 -3.41 -3.23
N PHE A 66 -1.47 -3.60 -1.91
CA PHE A 66 -2.17 -4.71 -1.26
C PHE A 66 -3.67 -4.71 -1.59
N TRP A 67 -4.31 -3.54 -1.57
CA TRP A 67 -5.71 -3.37 -1.96
C TRP A 67 -5.95 -3.76 -3.41
N ILE A 68 -5.12 -3.30 -4.35
CA ILE A 68 -5.22 -3.65 -5.78
C ILE A 68 -5.14 -5.16 -5.97
N CYS A 69 -4.18 -5.83 -5.30
CA CYS A 69 -4.03 -7.28 -5.39
C CYS A 69 -5.28 -8.05 -4.94
N ILE A 70 -6.10 -7.48 -4.05
CA ILE A 70 -7.31 -8.11 -3.50
C ILE A 70 -8.56 -7.76 -4.32
N HIS A 71 -8.67 -6.50 -4.74
CA HIS A 71 -9.90 -5.93 -5.30
C HIS A 71 -9.88 -5.84 -6.83
N CYS A 72 -8.79 -6.17 -7.51
CA CYS A 72 -8.72 -6.08 -8.97
C CYS A 72 -8.34 -7.44 -9.56
N ASN A 73 -9.04 -7.93 -10.57
CA ASN A 73 -8.77 -9.20 -11.26
C ASN A 73 -8.46 -8.99 -12.75
N GLY A 74 -7.58 -8.03 -13.03
CA GLY A 74 -7.20 -7.59 -14.38
C GLY A 74 -7.88 -6.29 -14.83
N PRO A 75 -7.61 -5.83 -16.06
CA PRO A 75 -8.17 -4.60 -16.60
C PRO A 75 -9.70 -4.59 -16.53
N ASN A 76 -10.27 -3.51 -15.99
CA ASN A 76 -11.72 -3.29 -15.87
C ASN A 76 -12.49 -4.34 -15.04
N LYS A 77 -11.80 -5.18 -14.27
CA LYS A 77 -12.42 -6.20 -13.41
C LYS A 77 -12.17 -5.86 -11.93
N SER A 78 -13.11 -5.14 -11.34
CA SER A 78 -13.11 -4.85 -9.90
C SER A 78 -13.92 -5.88 -9.12
N LEU A 79 -13.46 -6.23 -7.93
CA LEU A 79 -14.09 -7.10 -6.96
C LEU A 79 -14.21 -6.33 -5.64
N VAL A 80 -15.29 -6.59 -4.92
CA VAL A 80 -15.47 -6.08 -3.56
C VAL A 80 -15.28 -7.25 -2.61
N VAL A 81 -14.16 -7.27 -1.88
CA VAL A 81 -13.91 -8.24 -0.81
C VAL A 81 -14.36 -7.61 0.52
N PRO A 82 -15.51 -8.02 1.11
CA PRO A 82 -16.12 -7.31 2.24
C PRO A 82 -15.20 -7.16 3.45
N ARG A 83 -14.32 -8.15 3.66
CA ARG A 83 -13.32 -8.15 4.75
C ARG A 83 -12.40 -6.94 4.70
N PHE A 84 -12.00 -6.48 3.52
CA PHE A 84 -11.09 -5.36 3.34
C PHE A 84 -11.86 -4.08 3.01
N GLU A 85 -13.01 -4.19 2.33
CA GLU A 85 -13.91 -3.07 2.10
C GLU A 85 -14.32 -2.37 3.40
N LYS A 86 -14.51 -3.13 4.49
CA LYS A 86 -14.83 -2.58 5.82
C LYS A 86 -13.83 -1.52 6.30
N TRP A 87 -12.57 -1.54 5.82
CA TRP A 87 -11.54 -0.57 6.21
C TRP A 87 -11.89 0.87 5.84
N ASN A 88 -12.80 1.08 4.90
CA ASN A 88 -13.30 2.41 4.56
C ASN A 88 -14.26 2.98 5.62
N TYR A 89 -14.83 2.13 6.49
CA TYR A 89 -15.96 2.49 7.35
C TYR A 89 -15.66 2.39 8.84
N VAL A 90 -14.82 1.42 9.25
CA VAL A 90 -14.42 1.26 10.66
C VAL A 90 -13.71 2.51 11.19
N ASP A 91 -13.71 2.68 12.51
CA ASP A 91 -13.02 3.79 13.14
C ASP A 91 -11.49 3.63 13.05
N THR A 92 -10.76 4.72 13.35
CA THR A 92 -9.31 4.75 13.16
C THR A 92 -8.54 3.83 14.10
N GLU A 93 -9.05 3.59 15.30
CA GLU A 93 -8.41 2.72 16.30
C GLU A 93 -8.61 1.24 15.95
N GLU A 94 -9.83 0.87 15.54
CA GLU A 94 -10.13 -0.47 15.02
C GLU A 94 -9.28 -0.75 13.77
N LEU A 95 -9.23 0.18 12.81
CA LEU A 95 -8.43 0.00 11.60
C LEU A 95 -6.94 -0.16 11.88
N ALA A 96 -6.39 0.63 12.80
CA ALA A 96 -4.98 0.53 13.19
C ALA A 96 -4.69 -0.83 13.83
N SER A 97 -5.62 -1.36 14.62
CA SER A 97 -5.49 -2.67 15.27
C SER A 97 -5.56 -3.82 14.26
N ASP A 98 -6.52 -3.76 13.34
CA ASP A 98 -6.66 -4.72 12.23
C ASP A 98 -5.39 -4.78 11.37
N LYS A 99 -4.86 -3.61 10.97
CA LYS A 99 -3.64 -3.52 10.16
C LYS A 99 -2.42 -4.07 10.90
N LYS A 100 -2.25 -3.75 12.19
CA LYS A 100 -1.17 -4.32 13.02
C LYS A 100 -1.28 -5.84 13.06
N GLY A 101 -2.44 -6.38 13.43
CA GLY A 101 -2.65 -7.83 13.51
C GLY A 101 -2.33 -8.55 12.21
N MET A 102 -2.59 -7.91 11.06
CA MET A 102 -2.31 -8.47 9.75
C MET A 102 -0.82 -8.55 9.39
N ILE A 103 0.01 -7.61 9.85
CA ILE A 103 1.42 -7.53 9.44
C ILE A 103 2.40 -8.15 10.45
N THR A 104 1.94 -8.44 11.67
CA THR A 104 2.77 -8.97 12.77
C THR A 104 3.32 -10.35 12.44
N ASP A 105 2.47 -11.28 12.02
CA ASP A 105 2.88 -12.64 11.68
C ASP A 105 3.01 -12.83 10.16
N GLU A 106 4.18 -13.28 9.72
CA GLU A 106 4.44 -13.49 8.29
C GLU A 106 3.66 -14.68 7.71
N GLY A 107 3.49 -15.75 8.47
CA GLY A 107 2.78 -16.94 8.01
C GLY A 107 1.30 -16.66 7.77
N ASP A 108 0.67 -15.93 8.67
CA ASP A 108 -0.73 -15.51 8.54
C ASP A 108 -0.89 -14.46 7.44
N PHE A 109 0.06 -13.54 7.28
CA PHE A 109 0.07 -12.63 6.13
C PHE A 109 0.13 -13.38 4.79
N LEU A 110 0.98 -14.41 4.69
CA LEU A 110 1.07 -15.26 3.50
C LEU A 110 -0.25 -16.00 3.21
N LYS A 111 -0.89 -16.57 4.23
CA LYS A 111 -2.21 -17.21 4.08
C LYS A 111 -3.29 -16.21 3.64
N ILE A 112 -3.23 -14.97 4.11
CA ILE A 112 -4.14 -13.92 3.67
C ILE A 112 -3.94 -13.63 2.18
N MET A 113 -2.70 -13.47 1.72
CA MET A 113 -2.45 -13.25 0.29
C MET A 113 -2.88 -14.46 -0.54
N GLU A 114 -2.56 -15.69 -0.11
CA GLU A 114 -3.00 -16.90 -0.78
C GLU A 114 -4.53 -16.99 -0.95
N LYS A 115 -5.26 -16.56 0.09
CA LYS A 115 -6.73 -16.64 0.09
C LYS A 115 -7.41 -15.50 -0.67
N TYR A 116 -6.85 -14.29 -0.63
CA TYR A 116 -7.57 -13.08 -1.04
C TYR A 116 -6.95 -12.35 -2.22
N PHE A 117 -5.70 -12.62 -2.59
CA PHE A 117 -5.20 -12.07 -3.85
C PHE A 117 -5.98 -12.68 -4.99
N THR A 118 -6.33 -11.85 -5.95
CA THR A 118 -7.03 -12.32 -7.15
C THR A 118 -6.07 -13.18 -7.96
N SER A 119 -6.63 -14.07 -8.79
CA SER A 119 -5.83 -14.90 -9.68
C SER A 119 -4.87 -14.08 -10.55
N TYR A 120 -5.29 -12.88 -10.96
CA TYR A 120 -4.48 -11.96 -11.77
C TYR A 120 -3.25 -11.40 -11.03
N PHE A 121 -3.30 -11.26 -9.70
CA PHE A 121 -2.19 -10.71 -8.91
C PHE A 121 -1.49 -11.72 -8.00
N GLN A 122 -1.82 -13.01 -8.12
CA GLN A 122 -1.21 -14.05 -7.29
C GLN A 122 0.31 -14.09 -7.42
N THR A 123 0.85 -13.85 -8.62
CA THR A 123 2.29 -13.81 -8.90
C THR A 123 3.02 -12.64 -8.23
N LEU A 124 2.32 -11.61 -7.77
CA LEU A 124 2.91 -10.52 -6.96
C LEU A 124 3.09 -10.88 -5.49
N SER A 125 2.50 -11.97 -4.98
CA SER A 125 2.55 -12.33 -3.55
C SER A 125 3.98 -12.33 -2.95
N PRO A 126 5.01 -12.91 -3.62
CA PRO A 126 6.37 -12.86 -3.09
C PRO A 126 6.92 -11.43 -2.98
N TRP A 127 6.58 -10.57 -3.93
CA TRP A 127 7.04 -9.19 -4.00
C TRP A 127 6.34 -8.30 -2.97
N VAL A 128 5.03 -8.48 -2.78
CA VAL A 128 4.28 -7.81 -1.71
C VAL A 128 4.82 -8.23 -0.35
N ASN A 129 5.15 -9.50 -0.14
CA ASN A 129 5.77 -9.91 1.13
C ASN A 129 7.17 -9.29 1.34
N ARG A 130 7.99 -9.19 0.29
CA ARG A 130 9.28 -8.48 0.36
C ARG A 130 9.10 -7.02 0.75
N LEU A 131 8.12 -6.34 0.16
CA LEU A 131 7.77 -4.97 0.53
C LEU A 131 7.31 -4.90 2.00
N ARG A 132 6.43 -5.80 2.44
CA ARG A 132 5.96 -5.88 3.84
C ARG A 132 7.14 -5.93 4.81
N ARG A 133 8.14 -6.79 4.56
CA ARG A 133 9.33 -6.91 5.42
C ARG A 133 10.14 -5.61 5.55
N LYS A 134 10.11 -4.74 4.52
CA LYS A 134 10.80 -3.44 4.55
C LYS A 134 9.94 -2.35 5.19
N VAL A 135 8.65 -2.32 4.87
CA VAL A 135 7.71 -1.34 5.41
C VAL A 135 7.42 -1.60 6.89
N PHE A 136 7.40 -2.87 7.30
CA PHE A 136 7.13 -3.32 8.67
C PHE A 136 8.27 -4.21 9.20
N PRO A 137 9.44 -3.64 9.52
CA PRO A 137 10.54 -4.42 10.08
C PRO A 137 10.09 -5.13 11.36
N SER A 138 10.39 -6.42 11.47
CA SER A 138 9.95 -7.27 12.60
C SER A 138 8.43 -7.30 12.83
N GLY A 139 7.62 -7.01 11.82
CA GLY A 139 6.17 -6.97 11.97
C GLY A 139 5.68 -5.75 12.77
N GLU A 140 6.44 -4.65 12.77
CA GLU A 140 6.05 -3.40 13.42
C GLU A 140 6.12 -2.22 12.47
N ARG A 141 5.28 -1.20 12.70
CA ARG A 141 5.42 0.10 12.02
C ARG A 141 6.73 0.79 12.40
N TRP A 142 7.24 1.62 11.51
CA TRP A 142 8.38 2.49 11.82
C TRP A 142 8.03 3.48 12.93
N LYS A 143 8.87 3.52 13.98
CA LYS A 143 8.82 4.52 15.06
C LYS A 143 9.95 5.55 14.96
N LYS A 144 10.94 5.28 14.11
CA LYS A 144 12.12 6.11 13.87
C LYS A 144 12.30 6.30 12.37
N PRO A 145 12.81 7.45 11.91
CA PRO A 145 13.11 7.68 10.50
C PRO A 145 14.06 6.62 9.91
N SER A 146 13.71 6.06 8.76
CA SER A 146 14.61 5.24 7.92
C SER A 146 14.69 5.84 6.51
N PRO A 147 15.72 6.67 6.23
CA PRO A 147 15.93 7.26 4.90
C PRO A 147 16.07 6.22 3.78
N GLU A 148 16.55 5.01 4.10
CA GLU A 148 16.82 3.93 3.15
C GLU A 148 15.56 3.18 2.72
N LEU A 149 14.43 3.38 3.41
CA LEU A 149 13.16 2.71 3.13
C LEU A 149 12.71 2.95 1.69
N TYR A 150 12.77 4.21 1.24
CA TYR A 150 12.40 4.61 -0.11
C TYR A 150 13.21 3.86 -1.17
N TYR A 151 14.53 3.82 -1.00
CA TYR A 151 15.43 3.11 -1.91
C TYR A 151 15.15 1.60 -1.89
N SER A 152 14.97 1.01 -0.71
CA SER A 152 14.68 -0.41 -0.56
C SER A 152 13.39 -0.82 -1.27
N MET A 153 12.33 -0.03 -1.15
CA MET A 153 11.07 -0.29 -1.86
C MET A 153 11.22 -0.15 -3.37
N LYS A 154 11.93 0.88 -3.84
CA LYS A 154 12.22 1.05 -5.27
C LYS A 154 12.96 -0.14 -5.87
N GLU A 155 13.99 -0.64 -5.18
CA GLU A 155 14.75 -1.79 -5.66
C GLU A 155 13.88 -3.05 -5.75
N ILE A 156 13.05 -3.31 -4.73
CA ILE A 156 12.11 -4.45 -4.77
C ILE A 156 11.14 -4.34 -5.96
N LEU A 157 10.59 -3.15 -6.22
CA LEU A 157 9.71 -2.92 -7.37
C LEU A 157 10.45 -3.07 -8.71
N ARG A 158 11.71 -2.63 -8.79
CA ARG A 158 12.56 -2.81 -9.99
C ARG A 158 12.88 -4.27 -10.26
N GLU A 159 13.13 -5.05 -9.22
CA GLU A 159 13.32 -6.50 -9.33
C GLU A 159 12.04 -7.20 -9.76
N ALA A 160 10.89 -6.85 -9.16
CA ALA A 160 9.59 -7.42 -9.52
C ALA A 160 9.25 -7.24 -11.01
N ARG A 161 9.61 -6.09 -11.58
CA ARG A 161 9.43 -5.82 -13.03
C ARG A 161 10.26 -6.72 -13.95
N LYS A 162 11.30 -7.37 -13.42
CA LYS A 162 12.16 -8.29 -14.17
C LYS A 162 11.77 -9.76 -13.95
N ASP A 163 10.82 -10.04 -13.05
CA ASP A 163 10.38 -11.40 -12.75
C ASP A 163 9.55 -11.96 -13.92
N PRO A 164 10.00 -13.05 -14.59
CA PRO A 164 9.27 -13.66 -15.69
C PRO A 164 7.86 -14.08 -15.32
N LYS A 165 7.59 -14.48 -14.06
CA LYS A 165 6.25 -14.87 -13.61
C LYS A 165 5.30 -13.69 -13.55
N VAL A 166 5.79 -12.52 -13.17
CA VAL A 166 5.00 -11.28 -13.15
C VAL A 166 4.74 -10.75 -14.57
N LEU A 167 5.63 -11.06 -15.51
CA LEU A 167 5.50 -10.69 -16.92
C LEU A 167 4.65 -11.66 -17.73
N ALA A 168 4.61 -12.95 -17.36
CA ALA A 168 3.92 -14.01 -18.11
C ALA A 168 2.39 -13.98 -17.95
N ASP A 169 1.86 -13.35 -16.90
CA ASP A 169 0.41 -13.25 -16.61
C ASP A 169 -0.26 -11.99 -17.20
N ARG A 170 0.44 -11.23 -18.05
CA ARG A 170 -0.04 -9.98 -18.65
C ARG A 170 -0.59 -10.15 -20.06
#